data_AF-A0AAV0KV28-F1
#
_entry.id   AF-A0AAV0KV28-F1
#
_cell.length_a   1.000
_cell.length_b   1.000
_cell.length_c   1.000
_cell.angle_alpha   90.00
_cell.angle_beta   90.00
_cell.angle_gamma   90.00
#
_symmetry.space_group_name_H-M   'P 1'
#
loop_
_entity.id
_entity.type
_entity.pdbx_description
1 polymer ?
#
loop_
_entity_poly.entity_id
_entity_poly.type
_entity_poly.pdbx_seq_one_letter_code
_entity_poly.pdbx_strand_id
1 'polypeptide(L)' 'MDIASLEKFLQERIKVGGKTGALGDAVAISREKNNITVTSDNRFSKR' A
#
# COMPACT_ATOMS: atom_id res chain seq x y z
N MET A 1 14.34 10.26 -4.60
CA MET A 1 13.03 9.59 -4.43
C MET A 1 13.03 8.99 -3.05
N ASP A 2 12.32 9.62 -2.13
CA ASP A 2 12.30 9.20 -0.73
C ASP A 2 11.35 8.02 -0.53
N ILE A 3 11.81 6.97 0.13
CA ILE A 3 11.01 5.77 0.45
C ILE A 3 9.77 6.17 1.27
N ALA A 4 9.89 7.21 2.10
CA ALA A 4 8.79 7.77 2.88
C ALA A 4 7.70 8.41 2.01
N SER A 5 8.05 9.03 0.88
CA SER A 5 7.05 9.58 -0.03
C SER A 5 6.39 8.50 -0.87
N LEU A 6 7.11 7.42 -1.20
CA LEU A 6 6.52 6.24 -1.87
C LEU A 6 5.54 5.50 -0.96
N GLU A 7 5.89 5.29 0.31
CA GLU A 7 5.02 4.68 1.33
C GLU A 7 3.70 5.45 1.46
N LYS A 8 3.79 6.78 1.58
CA LYS A 8 2.62 7.65 1.69
C LYS A 8 1.78 7.66 0.41
N PHE A 9 2.43 7.68 -0.75
CA PHE A 9 1.76 7.60 -2.05
C PHE A 9 0.98 6.29 -2.21
N LEU A 10 1.55 5.15 -1.79
CA LEU A 10 0.88 3.86 -1.84
C LEU A 10 -0.32 3.82 -0.88
N GLN A 11 -0.18 4.36 0.33
CA GLN A 11 -1.31 4.47 1.27
C GLN A 11 -2.47 5.33 0.70
N GLU A 12 -2.17 6.44 0.05
CA GLU A 12 -3.18 7.36 -0.50
C GLU A 12 -3.83 6.84 -1.79
N ARG A 13 -3.09 6.07 -2.60
CA ARG A 13 -3.58 5.57 -3.90
C ARG A 13 -4.19 4.19 -3.86
N ILE A 14 -3.85 3.35 -2.88
CA ILE A 14 -4.44 2.03 -2.77
C ILE A 14 -5.90 2.17 -2.30
N LYS A 15 -6.81 1.67 -3.13
CA LYS A 15 -8.24 1.59 -2.86
C LYS A 15 -8.61 0.15 -2.58
N VAL A 16 -9.35 -0.08 -1.51
CA VAL A 16 -9.90 -1.40 -1.17
C VAL A 16 -11.41 -1.33 -1.38
N GLY A 17 -11.94 -2.15 -2.30
CA GLY A 17 -13.39 -2.19 -2.58
C GLY A 17 -13.99 -0.87 -3.10
N GLY A 18 -13.18 -0.02 -3.76
CA GLY A 18 -13.61 1.28 -4.29
C GLY A 18 -13.56 2.44 -3.30
N LYS A 19 -13.20 2.22 -2.03
CA LYS A 19 -12.97 3.28 -1.04
C LYS A 19 -11.48 3.43 -0.72
N THR A 20 -11.02 4.68 -0.65
CA THR A 20 -9.69 5.07 -0.17
C THR A 20 -9.65 4.99 1.36
N GLY A 21 -8.55 4.51 1.94
CA GLY A 21 -8.33 4.52 3.40
C GLY A 21 -8.87 3.32 4.17
N ALA A 22 -9.54 2.37 3.51
CA ALA A 22 -9.93 1.08 4.11
C ALA A 22 -8.77 0.07 4.08
N LEU A 23 -7.58 0.50 4.50
CA LEU A 23 -6.35 -0.31 4.49
C LEU A 23 -6.35 -1.35 5.61
N GLY A 24 -7.03 -1.07 6.73
CA GLY A 24 -7.34 -1.95 7.87
C GLY A 24 -6.51 -3.24 7.95
N ASP A 25 -7.17 -4.38 7.71
CA ASP A 25 -6.53 -5.69 7.60
C ASP A 25 -6.31 -6.14 6.15
N ALA A 26 -6.72 -5.33 5.17
CA ALA A 26 -6.73 -5.75 3.77
C ALA A 26 -5.38 -5.52 3.06
N VAL A 27 -4.62 -4.50 3.48
CA VAL A 27 -3.34 -4.12 2.87
C VAL A 27 -2.35 -3.67 3.94
N ALA A 28 -1.31 -4.46 4.16
CA ALA A 28 -0.17 -4.12 4.99
C ALA A 28 0.99 -3.61 4.11
N ILE A 29 1.53 -2.44 4.47
CA ILE A 29 2.70 -1.86 3.81
C ILE A 29 3.84 -1.85 4.83
N SER A 30 4.92 -2.53 4.52
CA SER A 30 6.13 -2.57 5.35
C SER A 30 7.29 -1.94 4.58
N ARG A 31 8.00 -1.01 5.23
CA ARG A 31 9.20 -0.39 4.68
C ARG A 31 10.44 -1.04 5.27
N GLU A 32 11.38 -1.35 4.40
CA GLU A 32 12.74 -1.77 4.72
C GLU A 32 13.71 -0.81 4.03
N LYS A 33 14.97 -0.71 4.51
CA LYS A 33 15.94 0.33 4.09
C LYS A 33 16.05 0.58 2.58
N ASN A 34 15.77 -0.43 1.76
CA ASN A 34 15.81 -0.31 0.30
C ASN A 34 14.60 -0.95 -0.40
N ASN A 35 13.64 -1.53 0.33
CA ASN A 35 12.54 -2.30 -0.22
C ASN A 35 11.22 -1.89 0.43
N ILE A 36 10.15 -1.88 -0.35
CA ILE A 36 8.78 -1.71 0.16
C ILE A 36 8.00 -2.97 -0.17
N THR A 37 7.51 -3.62 0.88
CA THR A 37 6.70 -4.84 0.78
C THR A 37 5.25 -4.45 1.00
N VAL A 38 4.42 -4.73 -0.01
CA VAL A 38 2.96 -4.54 0.06
C VAL A 38 2.33 -5.93 0.09
N THR A 39 1.75 -6.27 1.23
CA THR A 39 1.00 -7.51 1.44
C THR A 39 -0.48 -7.18 1.39
N SER A 40 -1.23 -7.89 0.55
CA SER A 40 -2.66 -7.66 0.38
C SER A 40 -3.42 -8.98 0.48
N ASP A 41 -4.37 -9.07 1.41
CA ASP A 41 -5.23 -10.26 1.58
C ASP A 41 -6.45 -10.24 0.64
N ASN A 42 -6.69 -9.12 -0.05
CA ASN A 42 -7.76 -8.97 -1.02
C ASN A 42 -7.23 -8.97 -2.47
N ARG A 43 -8.13 -9.01 -3.47
CA ARG A 43 -7.83 -8.92 -4.91
C ARG A 43 -7.06 -7.63 -5.23
N PHE A 44 -5.73 -7.73 -5.19
CA PHE A 44 -4.82 -6.65 -5.52
C PHE A 44 -4.30 -6.85 -6.94
N SER A 45 -4.44 -5.83 -7.79
CA SER A 45 -3.96 -5.86 -9.16
C SER A 45 -2.82 -4.86 -9.32
N LYS A 46 -1.63 -5.37 -9.68
CA LYS A 46 -0.48 -4.56 -10.07
C LYS A 46 -0.73 -4.06 -11.50
N ARG A 47 -1.54 -3.02 -11.66
CA ARG A 47 -1.71 -2.31 -12.93
C ARG A 47 -0.91 -1.02 -12.95
#